data_AF-R6XR10-F1
#
_entry.id   AF-R6XR10-F1
#
_cell.length_a   1.000
_cell.length_b   1.000
_cell.length_c   1.000
_cell.angle_alpha   90.00
_cell.angle_beta   90.00
_cell.angle_gamma   90.00
#
_symmetry.space_group_name_H-M   'P 1'
#
loop_
_entity.id
_entity.type
_entity.pdbx_description
1 polymer ?
#
loop_
_entity_poly.entity_id
_entity_poly.type
_entity_poly.pdbx_seq_one_letter_code
_entity_poly.pdbx_strand_id
1 'polypeptide(L)'
;MNATVASAYMIGAIVFVVCMLLAIVSANAIRYEAGSNPKDKQKRKTCFWILTILCPVAIMAVCYFAVYSDIRVPSRQNAYLTAMGISSAVFFIAHIVCGLVLSKMFPHGKLSSWF
;
A
#
# COMPACT_ATOMS: atom_id res chain seq x y z
N MET A 1 -10.93 -6.71 -23.22
CA MET A 1 -11.41 -6.84 -21.83
C MET A 1 -12.58 -5.91 -21.61
N ASN A 2 -13.70 -6.37 -21.04
CA ASN A 2 -14.72 -5.49 -20.49
C ASN A 2 -14.17 -4.88 -19.19
N ALA A 3 -13.27 -3.92 -19.33
CA ALA A 3 -12.74 -3.15 -18.21
C ALA A 3 -13.89 -2.39 -17.55
N THR A 4 -14.17 -2.72 -16.30
CA THR A 4 -15.21 -2.08 -15.50
C THR A 4 -14.58 -1.26 -14.39
N VAL A 5 -15.31 -0.27 -13.89
CA VAL A 5 -14.92 0.49 -12.70
C VAL A 5 -14.57 -0.44 -11.51
N ALA A 6 -15.20 -1.62 -11.43
CA ALA A 6 -14.91 -2.62 -10.41
C ALA A 6 -13.45 -3.13 -10.45
N SER A 7 -12.82 -3.24 -11.63
CA SER A 7 -11.45 -3.73 -11.72
C SER A 7 -10.43 -2.77 -11.09
N ALA A 8 -10.70 -1.46 -11.07
CA ALA A 8 -9.83 -0.48 -10.39
C ALA A 8 -9.77 -0.72 -8.87
N TYR A 9 -10.90 -1.13 -8.27
CA TYR A 9 -10.96 -1.46 -6.84
C TYR A 9 -10.34 -2.83 -6.55
N MET A 10 -10.52 -3.82 -7.43
CA MET A 10 -9.86 -5.12 -7.28
C MET A 10 -8.34 -5.00 -7.38
N ILE A 11 -7.82 -4.25 -8.37
CA ILE A 11 -6.39 -3.96 -8.49
C ILE A 11 -5.90 -3.23 -7.24
N GLY A 12 -6.65 -2.23 -6.77
CA GLY A 12 -6.36 -1.52 -5.52
C GLY A 12 -6.19 -2.46 -4.33
N ALA A 13 -7.14 -3.38 -4.14
CA ALA A 13 -7.12 -4.36 -3.05
C ALA A 13 -5.92 -5.30 -3.15
N ILE A 14 -5.61 -5.81 -4.35
CA ILE A 14 -4.48 -6.71 -4.57
C ILE A 14 -3.17 -6.00 -4.26
N VAL A 15 -2.95 -4.81 -4.82
CA VAL A 15 -1.73 -4.02 -4.59
C VAL A 15 -1.59 -3.65 -3.12
N PHE A 16 -2.69 -3.27 -2.46
CA PHE A 16 -2.72 -3.03 -1.01
C PHE A 16 -2.23 -4.24 -0.21
N VAL A 17 -2.76 -5.45 -0.48
CA VAL A 17 -2.34 -6.68 0.21
C VAL A 17 -0.86 -6.94 -0.02
N VAL A 18 -0.38 -6.78 -1.26
CA VAL A 18 1.05 -6.97 -1.58
C VAL A 18 1.92 -5.96 -0.81
N CYS A 19 1.59 -4.68 -0.82
CA CYS A 19 2.33 -3.65 -0.07
C CYS A 19 2.34 -3.92 1.43
N MET A 20 1.20 -4.35 1.99
CA MET A 20 1.09 -4.69 3.41
C MET A 20 1.96 -5.90 3.77
N LEU A 21 1.94 -6.96 2.96
CA LEU A 21 2.79 -8.13 3.15
C LEU A 21 4.28 -7.76 3.06
N LEU A 22 4.65 -6.92 2.09
CA LEU A 22 6.02 -6.41 1.99
C LEU A 22 6.43 -5.62 3.23
N ALA A 23 5.52 -4.83 3.82
CA ALA A 23 5.80 -4.09 5.04
C ALA A 23 6.05 -5.03 6.23
N ILE A 24 5.21 -6.07 6.38
CA ILE A 24 5.36 -7.11 7.41
C ILE A 24 6.69 -7.85 7.23
N VAL A 25 7.00 -8.32 6.03
CA VAL A 25 8.24 -9.05 5.73
C VAL A 25 9.45 -8.17 5.99
N SER A 26 9.43 -6.91 5.54
CA SER A 26 10.53 -5.96 5.73
C SER A 26 10.78 -5.66 7.21
N ALA A 27 9.72 -5.49 7.99
CA ALA A 27 9.83 -5.29 9.44
C ALA A 27 10.50 -6.49 10.13
N ASN A 28 10.16 -7.71 9.69
CA ASN A 28 10.72 -8.94 10.24
C ASN A 28 12.15 -9.22 9.78
N ALA A 29 12.50 -8.85 8.56
CA ALA A 29 13.84 -8.99 8.00
C ALA A 29 14.86 -8.04 8.66
N ILE A 30 14.44 -6.88 9.16
CA ILE A 30 15.32 -5.97 9.90
C ILE A 30 15.74 -6.61 11.23
N ARG A 31 17.04 -6.94 11.33
CA ARG A 31 17.68 -7.50 12.52
C ARG A 31 17.66 -6.52 13.67
N TYR A 32 17.67 -7.06 14.89
CA TYR A 32 17.85 -6.24 16.09
C TYR A 32 19.28 -5.70 16.13
N GLU A 33 19.41 -4.41 16.42
CA GLU A 33 20.71 -3.76 16.64
C GLU A 33 20.88 -3.58 18.14
N ALA A 34 21.96 -4.12 18.71
CA ALA A 34 22.35 -3.89 20.10
C ALA A 34 23.36 -2.74 20.18
N GLY A 35 23.33 -1.94 21.26
CA GLY A 35 24.26 -0.84 21.48
C GLY A 35 23.60 0.42 22.00
N SER A 36 24.37 1.51 22.07
CA SER A 36 23.94 2.80 22.65
C SER A 36 23.02 3.63 21.74
N ASN A 37 22.95 3.33 20.44
CA ASN A 37 22.10 4.04 19.48
C ASN A 37 21.53 3.10 18.39
N PRO A 38 20.61 2.18 18.75
CA PRO A 38 20.03 1.23 17.81
C PRO A 38 19.10 1.94 16.81
N LYS A 39 19.33 1.73 15.50
CA LYS A 39 18.54 2.36 14.43
C LYS A 39 17.47 1.44 13.85
N ASP A 40 17.36 0.20 14.33
CA ASP A 40 16.46 -0.81 13.80
C ASP A 40 14.98 -0.37 13.84
N LYS A 41 14.54 0.25 14.95
CA LYS A 41 13.18 0.81 15.07
C LYS A 41 12.91 1.89 14.02
N GLN A 42 13.84 2.81 13.84
CA GLN A 42 13.72 3.88 12.84
C GLN A 42 13.69 3.31 11.42
N LYS A 43 14.54 2.31 11.12
CA LYS A 43 14.54 1.62 9.81
C LYS A 43 13.19 0.96 9.51
N ARG A 44 12.59 0.28 10.50
CA ARG A 44 11.26 -0.36 10.34
C ARG A 44 10.16 0.66 10.09
N LYS A 45 10.16 1.77 10.84
CA LYS A 45 9.23 2.89 10.64
C LYS A 45 9.38 3.49 9.25
N THR A 46 10.60 3.84 8.84
CA THR A 46 10.88 4.40 7.52
C THR A 46 10.43 3.46 6.41
N CYS A 47 10.71 2.16 6.52
CA CYS A 47 10.29 1.18 5.52
C CYS A 47 8.75 1.08 5.41
N PHE A 48 8.04 1.06 6.54
CA PHE A 48 6.58 1.06 6.55
C PHE A 48 6.00 2.30 5.84
N TRP A 49 6.52 3.50 6.14
CA TRP A 49 6.03 4.73 5.54
C TRP A 49 6.37 4.86 4.05
N ILE A 50 7.55 4.38 3.63
CA ILE A 50 7.89 4.27 2.20
C ILE A 50 6.87 3.40 1.48
N LEU A 51 6.55 2.22 2.00
CA LEU A 51 5.56 1.31 1.40
C LEU A 51 4.13 1.89 1.44
N THR A 52 3.80 2.63 2.49
CA THR A 52 2.51 3.32 2.63
C THR A 52 2.33 4.38 1.54
N ILE A 53 3.37 5.16 1.22
CA ILE A 53 3.34 6.16 0.13
C ILE A 53 3.45 5.49 -1.24
N LEU A 54 4.23 4.41 -1.36
CA LEU A 54 4.39 3.68 -2.61
C LEU A 54 3.10 2.96 -3.03
N CYS A 55 2.27 2.51 -2.07
CA CYS A 55 1.01 1.82 -2.33
C CYS A 55 0.06 2.60 -3.27
N PRO A 56 -0.36 3.85 -2.98
CA PRO A 56 -1.22 4.61 -3.89
C PRO A 56 -0.57 4.89 -5.25
N VAL A 57 0.76 5.07 -5.29
CA VAL A 57 1.51 5.25 -6.55
C VAL A 57 1.46 3.98 -7.39
N ALA A 58 1.67 2.81 -6.77
CA ALA A 58 1.60 1.52 -7.43
C ALA A 58 0.18 1.21 -7.93
N ILE A 59 -0.87 1.52 -7.15
CA ILE A 59 -2.26 1.37 -7.58
C ILE A 59 -2.52 2.19 -8.84
N MET A 60 -2.12 3.48 -8.82
CA MET A 60 -2.28 4.35 -9.98
C MET A 60 -1.51 3.83 -11.20
N ALA A 61 -0.26 3.39 -11.02
CA ALA A 61 0.56 2.85 -12.10
C ALA A 61 -0.05 1.58 -12.71
N VAL A 62 -0.44 0.60 -11.88
CA VAL A 62 -1.02 -0.66 -12.38
C VAL A 62 -2.35 -0.41 -13.06
N CYS A 63 -3.24 0.41 -12.47
CA CYS A 63 -4.50 0.78 -13.11
C CYS A 63 -4.30 1.50 -14.44
N TYR A 64 -3.28 2.36 -14.54
CA TYR A 64 -2.97 3.11 -15.75
C TYR A 64 -2.52 2.19 -16.88
N PHE A 65 -1.49 1.38 -16.64
CA PHE A 65 -0.86 0.53 -17.66
C PHE A 65 -1.63 -0.75 -17.97
N ALA A 66 -2.37 -1.32 -17.01
CA ALA A 66 -3.07 -2.59 -17.22
C ALA A 66 -4.48 -2.42 -17.80
N VAL A 67 -5.07 -1.23 -17.68
CA VAL A 67 -6.49 -1.02 -18.04
C VAL A 67 -6.74 0.32 -18.71
N TYR A 68 -6.35 1.43 -18.09
CA TYR A 68 -6.73 2.78 -18.57
C TYR A 68 -6.23 3.05 -19.99
N SER A 69 -5.00 2.63 -20.33
CA SER A 69 -4.40 2.82 -21.66
C SER A 69 -5.16 2.16 -22.80
N ASP A 70 -5.95 1.12 -22.51
CA ASP A 70 -6.71 0.35 -23.52
C ASP A 70 -8.16 0.84 -23.69
N ILE A 71 -8.62 1.78 -22.86
CA ILE A 71 -9.99 2.30 -22.92
C ILE A 71 -10.09 3.35 -24.04
N ARG A 72 -10.78 3.00 -25.12
CA ARG A 72 -11.01 3.91 -26.27
C ARG A 72 -12.21 4.84 -26.14
N VAL A 73 -13.13 4.55 -25.22
CA VAL A 73 -14.37 5.31 -25.05
C VAL A 73 -14.17 6.40 -23.98
N PRO A 74 -14.23 7.70 -24.32
CA PRO A 74 -13.89 8.77 -23.38
C PRO A 74 -14.71 8.78 -22.09
N SER A 75 -16.02 8.48 -22.16
CA SER A 75 -16.87 8.42 -20.97
C SER A 75 -16.45 7.31 -19.99
N ARG A 76 -16.06 6.14 -20.51
CA ARG A 76 -15.54 5.03 -19.70
C ARG A 76 -14.15 5.35 -19.15
N GLN A 77 -13.34 6.06 -19.92
CA GLN A 77 -11.99 6.47 -19.53
C GLN A 77 -12.05 7.44 -18.33
N ASN A 78 -12.92 8.45 -18.38
CA ASN A 78 -13.12 9.38 -17.27
C ASN A 78 -13.67 8.68 -16.01
N ALA A 79 -14.67 7.80 -16.18
CA ALA A 79 -15.20 7.02 -15.06
C ALA A 79 -14.13 6.11 -14.41
N TYR A 80 -13.27 5.50 -15.23
CA TYR A 80 -12.15 4.69 -14.74
C TYR A 80 -11.08 5.52 -14.05
N LEU A 81 -10.76 6.72 -14.57
CA LEU A 81 -9.82 7.66 -13.95
C LEU A 81 -10.30 8.09 -12.55
N THR A 82 -11.59 8.38 -12.40
CA THR A 82 -12.18 8.67 -11.09
C THR A 82 -12.08 7.46 -10.17
N ALA A 83 -12.40 6.26 -10.67
CA ALA A 83 -12.35 5.04 -9.88
C ALA A 83 -10.92 4.70 -9.40
N MET A 84 -9.90 4.84 -10.24
CA MET A 84 -8.51 4.61 -9.84
C MET A 84 -8.04 5.64 -8.81
N GLY A 85 -8.46 6.90 -8.93
CA GLY A 85 -8.17 7.94 -7.93
C GLY A 85 -8.80 7.63 -6.57
N ILE A 86 -10.09 7.26 -6.55
CA ILE A 86 -10.79 6.85 -5.33
C ILE A 86 -10.13 5.61 -4.73
N SER A 87 -9.86 4.58 -5.54
CA SER A 87 -9.21 3.35 -5.12
C SER A 87 -7.86 3.64 -4.44
N SER A 88 -7.02 4.46 -5.07
CA SER A 88 -5.72 4.89 -4.53
C SER A 88 -5.87 5.57 -3.15
N ALA A 89 -6.79 6.52 -3.01
CA ALA A 89 -7.02 7.21 -1.75
C ALA A 89 -7.55 6.29 -0.64
N VAL A 90 -8.52 5.44 -0.96
CA VAL A 90 -9.13 4.48 0.00
C VAL A 90 -8.07 3.51 0.51
N PHE A 91 -7.27 2.92 -0.38
CA PHE A 91 -6.26 1.93 0.03
C PHE A 91 -5.04 2.55 0.70
N PHE A 92 -4.72 3.83 0.44
CA PHE A 92 -3.75 4.57 1.25
C PHE A 92 -4.20 4.68 2.72
N ILE A 93 -5.44 5.11 2.94
CA ILE A 93 -6.02 5.19 4.29
C ILE A 93 -6.10 3.80 4.93
N ALA A 94 -6.54 2.79 4.18
CA ALA A 94 -6.58 1.40 4.65
C ALA A 94 -5.19 0.90 5.07
N HIS A 95 -4.13 1.26 4.35
CA HIS A 95 -2.75 0.90 4.71
C HIS A 95 -2.32 1.50 6.04
N ILE A 96 -2.67 2.77 6.30
CA ILE A 96 -2.40 3.41 7.59
C ILE A 96 -3.20 2.75 8.70
N VAL A 97 -4.51 2.55 8.51
CA VAL A 97 -5.39 1.95 9.52
C VAL A 97 -4.99 0.52 9.85
N CYS A 98 -4.71 -0.32 8.85
CA CYS A 98 -4.23 -1.67 9.07
C CYS A 98 -2.86 -1.68 9.75
N GLY A 99 -1.95 -0.79 9.37
CA GLY A 99 -0.66 -0.63 10.05
C GLY A 99 -0.82 -0.27 11.53
N LEU A 100 -1.73 0.64 11.85
CA LEU A 100 -2.06 1.03 13.22
C LEU A 100 -2.67 -0.13 14.02
N VAL A 101 -3.60 -0.87 13.42
CA VAL A 101 -4.21 -2.05 14.06
C VAL A 101 -3.13 -3.10 14.33
N LEU A 102 -2.28 -3.42 13.36
CA LEU A 102 -1.19 -4.38 13.52
C LEU A 102 -0.16 -3.94 14.56
N SER A 103 0.21 -2.66 14.61
CA SER A 103 1.16 -2.16 15.62
C SER A 103 0.62 -2.29 17.05
N LYS A 104 -0.70 -2.13 17.21
CA LYS A 104 -1.41 -2.28 18.49
C LYS A 104 -1.67 -3.74 18.87
N MET A 105 -1.93 -4.62 17.90
CA MET A 105 -2.12 -6.06 18.14
C MET A 105 -0.81 -6.76 18.54
N PHE A 106 0.34 -6.25 18.09
CA PHE A 106 1.65 -6.84 18.38
C PHE A 106 2.58 -5.85 19.11
N PRO A 107 2.23 -5.40 20.35
CA PRO A 107 2.93 -4.32 21.04
C PRO A 107 4.39 -4.66 21.38
N HIS A 108 4.68 -5.93 21.67
CA HIS A 108 6.04 -6.43 21.94
C HIS A 108 6.74 -6.96 20.67
N GLY A 109 6.06 -6.95 19.52
CA GLY A 109 6.58 -7.43 18.25
C GLY A 109 7.35 -6.36 17.48
N LYS A 110 7.99 -6.76 16.38
CA LYS A 110 8.71 -5.82 15.50
C LYS A 110 7.79 -4.80 14.82
N LEU A 111 6.49 -5.13 14.69
CA LEU A 111 5.48 -4.32 14.03
C LEU A 111 5.03 -3.10 14.86
N SER A 112 5.21 -3.12 16.18
CA SER A 112 4.85 -1.98 17.03
C SER A 112 5.65 -0.73 16.69
N SER A 113 6.86 -0.89 16.15
CA SER A 113 7.75 0.21 15.75
C SER A 113 7.30 1.02 14.53
N TRP A 114 6.20 0.64 13.86
CA TRP A 114 5.69 1.37 12.69
C TRP A 114 5.11 2.75 13.01
N PHE A 115 4.60 2.93 14.24
CA PHE A 115 4.01 4.17 14.73
C PHE A 115 4.74 4.62 15.99
#